data_AF-A0A6G9Z425-F1
#
_entry.id   AF-A0A6G9Z425-F1
#
_cell.length_a   1.000
_cell.length_b   1.000
_cell.length_c   1.000
_cell.angle_alpha   90.00
_cell.angle_beta   90.00
_cell.angle_gamma   90.00
#
_symmetry.space_group_name_H-M   'P 1'
#
loop_
_entity.id
_entity.type
_entity.pdbx_description
1 polymer ?
#
loop_
_entity_poly.entity_id
_entity_poly.type
_entity_poly.pdbx_seq_one_letter_code
_entity_poly.pdbx_strand_id
1 'polypeptide(L)'
;MARRTQGTSAGLTRERIAAAAVALVDRDGLERFGVRRLADELGVDPMSIYNHIKGKAALLDAVSEAVLAEMATGTADGPDTWEQIARRTAHTYREIAYRHPHVVPLLATRPQTSPAALTALERLVTAMRTARLPDHVIADTPLVLFGFLNGYLLAVLSGEPDRAATVPAFDPALYPTMATLAPQMTDFGSVTEFDRLLDTVLAGIRDRAAVLNTQAATR
;
A
#
# COMPACT_ATOMS: atom_id res chain seq x y z
N MET A 1 17.09 32.91 -38.00
CA MET A 1 16.91 31.46 -37.73
C MET A 1 17.05 31.21 -36.24
N ALA A 2 15.96 30.79 -35.58
CA ALA A 2 15.88 29.97 -34.37
C ALA A 2 14.45 30.10 -33.82
N ARG A 3 13.51 29.36 -34.43
CA ARG A 3 12.11 29.29 -33.98
C ARG A 3 12.08 28.37 -32.77
N ARG A 4 12.02 28.96 -31.58
CA ARG A 4 11.84 28.25 -30.31
C ARG A 4 10.48 27.54 -30.37
N THR A 5 10.46 26.21 -30.26
CA THR A 5 9.25 25.39 -30.25
C THR A 5 8.44 25.65 -28.98
N GLN A 6 7.69 26.74 -28.96
CA GLN A 6 6.58 26.96 -28.03
C GLN A 6 5.41 26.09 -28.51
N GLY A 7 5.25 24.91 -27.92
CA GLY A 7 4.14 24.01 -28.30
C GLY A 7 3.93 22.79 -27.42
N THR A 8 4.94 22.28 -26.69
CA THR A 8 4.80 20.99 -25.97
C THR A 8 4.60 21.12 -24.46
N SER A 9 4.92 22.26 -23.84
CA SER A 9 4.73 22.48 -22.40
C SER A 9 3.33 22.96 -22.01
N ALA A 10 2.49 23.32 -22.98
CA ALA A 10 1.10 23.72 -22.75
C ALA A 10 0.28 22.48 -22.39
N GLY A 11 0.18 22.18 -21.10
CA GLY A 11 -0.53 21.00 -20.58
C GLY A 11 0.34 20.00 -19.84
N LEU A 12 1.57 20.37 -19.44
CA LEU A 12 2.33 19.62 -18.45
C LEU A 12 1.82 20.01 -17.05
N THR A 13 1.27 19.05 -16.32
CA THR A 13 0.81 19.23 -14.93
C THR A 13 1.49 18.21 -14.02
N ARG A 14 1.42 18.43 -12.71
CA ARG A 14 1.97 17.49 -11.73
C ARG A 14 1.32 16.11 -11.87
N GLU A 15 0.01 16.09 -12.07
CA GLU A 15 -0.81 14.89 -12.21
C GLU A 15 -0.42 14.11 -13.47
N ARG A 16 -0.24 14.80 -14.59
CA ARG A 16 0.21 14.17 -15.85
C ARG A 16 1.62 13.60 -15.74
N ILE A 17 2.53 14.31 -15.06
CA ILE A 17 3.89 13.81 -14.80
C ILE A 17 3.82 12.56 -13.91
N ALA A 18 3.03 12.59 -12.84
CA ALA A 18 2.89 11.46 -11.93
C ALA A 18 2.27 10.24 -12.62
N ALA A 19 1.20 10.40 -13.40
CA ALA A 19 0.58 9.33 -14.16
C ALA A 19 1.55 8.68 -15.17
N ALA A 20 2.31 9.49 -15.91
CA ALA A 20 3.34 8.96 -16.81
C ALA A 20 4.47 8.25 -16.06
N ALA A 21 4.84 8.75 -14.87
CA ALA A 21 5.84 8.11 -14.04
C ALA A 21 5.36 6.76 -13.48
N VAL A 22 4.10 6.66 -13.04
CA VAL A 22 3.48 5.38 -12.62
C VAL A 22 3.53 4.38 -13.77
N ALA A 23 3.02 4.75 -14.95
CA ALA A 23 3.03 3.88 -16.13
C ALA A 23 4.45 3.43 -16.51
N LEU A 24 5.44 4.31 -16.38
CA LEU A 24 6.84 3.99 -16.64
C LEU A 24 7.40 2.98 -15.63
N VAL A 25 7.07 3.13 -14.34
CA VAL A 25 7.50 2.20 -13.27
C VAL A 25 6.81 0.85 -13.40
N ASP A 26 5.52 0.81 -13.72
CA ASP A 26 4.79 -0.45 -13.93
C ASP A 26 5.32 -1.25 -15.12
N ARG A 27 5.76 -0.56 -16.17
CA ARG A 27 6.28 -1.21 -17.38
C ARG A 27 7.72 -1.67 -17.23
N ASP A 28 8.58 -0.81 -16.69
CA ASP A 28 10.04 -0.99 -16.77
C ASP A 28 10.69 -1.29 -15.41
N GLY A 29 9.93 -1.21 -14.32
CA GLY A 29 10.40 -1.35 -12.95
C GLY A 29 11.10 -0.09 -12.42
N LEU A 30 11.18 0.00 -11.09
CA LEU A 30 11.76 1.15 -10.39
C LEU A 30 13.26 1.34 -10.68
N GLU A 31 13.99 0.24 -10.92
CA GLU A 31 15.43 0.26 -11.21
C GLU A 31 15.76 1.01 -12.51
N ARG A 32 14.84 0.99 -13.48
CA ARG A 32 15.01 1.66 -14.78
C ARG A 32 14.40 3.07 -14.80
N PHE A 33 13.79 3.49 -13.69
CA PHE A 33 13.13 4.78 -13.59
C PHE A 33 14.11 5.95 -13.43
N GLY A 34 13.96 6.98 -14.26
CA GLY A 34 14.77 8.18 -14.21
C GLY A 34 14.14 9.36 -14.94
N VAL A 35 14.50 10.58 -14.52
CA VAL A 35 13.89 11.83 -15.03
C VAL A 35 14.10 12.00 -16.53
N ARG A 36 15.25 11.59 -17.07
CA ARG A 36 15.50 11.66 -18.53
C ARG A 36 14.52 10.79 -19.30
N ARG A 37 14.37 9.52 -18.90
CA ARG A 37 13.42 8.57 -19.52
C ARG A 37 11.98 9.08 -19.43
N LEU A 38 11.60 9.64 -18.28
CA LEU A 38 10.28 10.27 -18.11
C LEU A 38 10.09 11.50 -19.01
N ALA A 39 11.13 12.32 -19.19
CA ALA A 39 11.10 13.48 -20.07
C ALA A 39 10.95 13.06 -21.54
N ASP A 40 11.66 12.01 -21.94
CA ASP A 40 11.56 11.40 -23.27
C ASP A 40 10.14 10.85 -23.52
N GLU A 41 9.57 10.10 -22.57
CA GLU A 41 8.19 9.59 -22.61
C GLU A 41 7.15 10.72 -22.76
N LEU A 42 7.39 11.85 -22.09
CA LEU A 42 6.51 13.02 -22.12
C LEU A 42 6.78 13.96 -23.31
N GLY A 43 7.86 13.76 -24.06
CA GLY A 43 8.27 14.64 -25.15
C GLY A 43 8.67 16.05 -24.70
N VAL A 44 9.23 16.19 -23.48
CA VAL A 44 9.61 17.48 -22.87
C VAL A 44 11.07 17.49 -22.45
N ASP A 45 11.62 18.68 -22.20
CA ASP A 45 12.93 18.81 -21.57
C ASP A 45 12.87 18.43 -20.07
N PRO A 46 13.85 17.69 -19.50
CA PRO A 46 13.89 17.34 -18.08
C PRO A 46 13.69 18.50 -17.12
N MET A 47 14.16 19.71 -17.46
CA MET A 47 13.98 20.91 -16.65
C MET A 47 12.49 21.29 -16.52
N SER A 48 11.67 20.97 -17.52
CA SER A 48 10.22 21.19 -17.48
C SER A 48 9.59 20.36 -16.37
N ILE A 49 10.02 19.10 -16.18
CA ILE A 49 9.57 18.25 -15.07
C ILE A 49 9.97 18.87 -13.73
N TYR A 50 11.22 19.32 -13.61
CA TYR A 50 11.71 19.94 -12.38
C TYR A 50 11.02 21.27 -12.02
N ASN A 51 10.36 21.93 -12.97
CA ASN A 51 9.54 23.10 -12.65
C ASN A 51 8.29 22.72 -11.84
N HIS A 52 7.75 21.52 -12.04
CA HIS A 52 6.59 21.01 -11.31
C HIS A 52 6.96 20.16 -10.09
N ILE A 53 8.01 19.33 -10.19
CA ILE A 53 8.39 18.37 -9.16
C ILE A 53 9.89 18.45 -8.89
N LYS A 54 10.26 18.92 -7.69
CA LYS A 54 11.65 19.23 -7.35
C LYS A 54 12.43 17.97 -6.94
N GLY A 55 13.16 17.40 -7.89
CA GLY A 55 14.11 16.30 -7.64
C GLY A 55 13.52 14.90 -7.72
N LYS A 56 14.40 13.88 -7.72
CA LYS A 56 14.01 12.46 -7.84
C LYS A 56 13.16 12.00 -6.65
N ALA A 57 13.49 12.43 -5.44
CA ALA A 57 12.74 12.04 -4.23
C ALA A 57 11.27 12.49 -4.30
N ALA A 58 11.01 13.75 -4.67
CA ALA A 58 9.65 14.28 -4.82
C ALA A 58 8.89 13.64 -5.99
N LEU A 59 9.61 13.17 -7.02
CA LEU A 59 9.01 12.43 -8.12
C LEU A 59 8.57 11.03 -7.68
N LEU A 60 9.35 10.35 -6.83
CA LEU A 60 8.96 9.08 -6.22
C LEU A 60 7.79 9.24 -5.23
N ASP A 61 7.73 10.37 -4.50
CA ASP A 61 6.54 10.73 -3.70
C ASP A 61 5.32 10.87 -4.58
N ALA A 62 5.43 11.59 -5.70
CA ALA A 62 4.32 11.79 -6.63
C ALA A 62 3.82 10.48 -7.26
N VAL A 63 4.71 9.53 -7.55
CA VAL A 63 4.34 8.17 -8.00
C VAL A 63 3.54 7.45 -6.92
N SER A 64 4.03 7.47 -5.68
CA SER A 64 3.35 6.82 -4.55
C SER A 64 1.98 7.45 -4.28
N GLU A 65 1.90 8.78 -4.30
CA GLU A 65 0.68 9.54 -4.10
C GLU A 65 -0.37 9.25 -5.19
N ALA A 66 0.06 9.20 -6.45
CA ALA A 66 -0.82 8.89 -7.58
C ALA A 66 -1.43 7.49 -7.47
N VAL A 67 -0.63 6.49 -7.09
CA VAL A 67 -1.13 5.12 -6.87
C VAL A 67 -2.07 5.07 -5.66
N LEU A 68 -1.73 5.73 -4.55
CA LEU A 68 -2.60 5.78 -3.37
C LEU A 68 -3.90 6.57 -3.61
N ALA A 69 -3.96 7.43 -4.63
CA ALA A 69 -5.18 8.13 -5.00
C ALA A 69 -6.29 7.16 -5.41
N GLU A 70 -5.94 5.97 -5.91
CA GLU A 70 -6.89 4.92 -6.28
C GLU A 70 -7.67 4.35 -5.09
N MET A 71 -7.20 4.56 -3.85
CA MET A 71 -7.93 4.17 -2.63
C MET A 71 -9.31 4.83 -2.55
N ALA A 72 -9.51 5.98 -3.19
CA ALA A 72 -10.80 6.66 -3.26
C ALA A 72 -11.88 5.81 -3.97
N THR A 73 -11.49 4.83 -4.81
CA THR A 73 -12.44 3.95 -5.50
C THR A 73 -13.04 2.87 -4.58
N GLY A 74 -12.35 2.54 -3.48
CA GLY A 74 -12.79 1.53 -2.52
C GLY A 74 -13.67 2.08 -1.39
N THR A 75 -13.86 3.40 -1.30
CA THR A 75 -14.68 4.00 -0.25
C THR A 75 -16.16 3.96 -0.64
N ALA A 76 -16.95 3.10 0.01
CA ALA A 76 -18.41 3.07 -0.17
C ALA A 76 -19.13 3.78 0.98
N ASP A 77 -20.10 4.65 0.75
CA ASP A 77 -20.85 5.29 1.83
C ASP A 77 -21.84 4.31 2.48
N GLY A 78 -21.90 4.26 3.82
CA GLY A 78 -22.84 3.41 4.55
C GLY A 78 -22.48 3.14 6.01
N PRO A 79 -23.42 2.60 6.82
CA PRO A 79 -23.20 2.26 8.22
C PRO A 79 -22.41 0.95 8.34
N ASP A 80 -21.10 1.02 8.09
CA ASP A 80 -20.18 -0.10 8.26
C ASP A 80 -19.56 -0.10 9.67
N THR A 81 -19.27 -1.28 10.21
CA THR A 81 -18.39 -1.41 11.38
C THR A 81 -16.95 -1.03 11.03
N TRP A 82 -16.14 -0.69 12.03
CA TRP A 82 -14.73 -0.38 11.80
C TRP A 82 -13.97 -1.57 11.18
N GLU A 83 -14.34 -2.82 11.50
CA GLU A 83 -13.74 -4.00 10.87
C GLU A 83 -14.10 -4.14 9.40
N GLN A 84 -15.36 -3.85 9.04
CA GLN A 84 -15.80 -3.87 7.64
C GLN A 84 -15.06 -2.81 6.83
N ILE A 85 -14.88 -1.61 7.40
CA ILE A 85 -14.08 -0.53 6.79
C ILE A 85 -12.63 -0.98 6.64
N ALA A 86 -12.01 -1.51 7.71
CA ALA A 86 -10.63 -1.97 7.68
C ALA A 86 -10.41 -3.07 6.63
N ARG A 87 -11.33 -4.03 6.53
CA ARG A 87 -11.27 -5.11 5.53
C ARG A 87 -11.35 -4.57 4.12
N ARG A 88 -12.31 -3.69 3.85
CA ARG A 88 -12.47 -3.04 2.53
C ARG A 88 -11.23 -2.25 2.14
N THR A 89 -10.69 -1.45 3.06
CA THR A 89 -9.44 -0.70 2.88
C THR A 89 -8.29 -1.64 2.56
N ALA A 90 -8.13 -2.73 3.31
CA ALA A 90 -7.09 -3.73 3.10
C ALA A 90 -7.19 -4.42 1.73
N HIS A 91 -8.38 -4.81 1.28
CA HIS A 91 -8.58 -5.39 -0.06
C HIS A 91 -8.31 -4.39 -1.17
N THR A 92 -8.81 -3.16 -1.04
CA THR A 92 -8.56 -2.09 -2.04
C THR A 92 -7.05 -1.85 -2.16
N TYR A 93 -6.35 -1.79 -1.03
CA TYR A 93 -4.91 -1.63 -0.99
C TYR A 93 -4.17 -2.82 -1.65
N ARG A 94 -4.62 -4.05 -1.38
CA ARG A 94 -4.12 -5.26 -2.04
C ARG A 94 -4.33 -5.19 -3.56
N GLU A 95 -5.52 -4.86 -4.03
CA GLU A 95 -5.82 -4.75 -5.47
C GLU A 95 -4.92 -3.74 -6.17
N ILE A 96 -4.71 -2.57 -5.56
CA ILE A 96 -3.79 -1.54 -6.05
C ILE A 96 -2.35 -2.09 -6.10
N ALA A 97 -1.90 -2.78 -5.05
CA ALA A 97 -0.56 -3.36 -5.01
C ALA A 97 -0.34 -4.43 -6.11
N TYR A 98 -1.36 -5.24 -6.40
CA TYR A 98 -1.31 -6.22 -7.51
C TYR A 98 -1.36 -5.55 -8.89
N ARG A 99 -2.00 -4.38 -9.02
CA ARG A 99 -2.00 -3.58 -10.25
C ARG A 99 -0.65 -2.89 -10.48
N HIS A 100 0.02 -2.48 -9.40
CA HIS A 100 1.27 -1.72 -9.42
C HIS A 100 2.39 -2.40 -8.63
N PRO A 101 2.78 -3.65 -8.96
CA PRO A 101 3.72 -4.43 -8.14
C PRO A 101 5.09 -3.75 -8.01
N HIS A 102 5.54 -3.03 -9.04
CA HIS A 102 6.81 -2.30 -9.03
C HIS A 102 6.79 -1.00 -8.20
N VAL A 103 5.61 -0.53 -7.79
CA VAL A 103 5.44 0.66 -6.93
C VAL A 103 5.38 0.27 -5.44
N VAL A 104 5.03 -0.97 -5.11
CA VAL A 104 4.88 -1.46 -3.72
C VAL A 104 6.08 -1.14 -2.80
N PRO A 105 7.35 -1.27 -3.24
CA PRO A 105 8.49 -0.88 -2.41
C PRO A 105 8.46 0.60 -1.99
N LEU A 106 7.91 1.49 -2.82
CA LEU A 106 7.74 2.90 -2.48
C LEU A 106 6.64 3.08 -1.43
N LEU A 107 5.54 2.35 -1.54
CA LEU A 107 4.44 2.42 -0.57
C LEU A 107 4.87 1.99 0.83
N ALA A 108 5.81 1.03 0.93
CA ALA A 108 6.36 0.55 2.19
C ALA A 108 7.41 1.48 2.82
N THR A 109 8.10 2.30 2.02
CA THR A 109 9.27 3.08 2.47
C THR A 109 9.03 4.58 2.52
N ARG A 110 7.89 5.05 1.99
CA ARG A 110 7.56 6.47 1.91
C ARG A 110 6.28 6.82 2.68
N PRO A 111 6.15 8.06 3.18
CA PRO A 111 4.94 8.48 3.86
C PRO A 111 3.69 8.35 2.98
N GLN A 112 2.66 7.69 3.48
CA GLN A 112 1.38 7.53 2.78
C GLN A 112 0.44 8.70 3.11
N THR A 113 0.84 9.92 2.74
CA THR A 113 0.13 11.16 3.11
C THR A 113 -0.73 11.73 1.99
N SER A 114 -1.13 10.91 1.01
CA SER A 114 -2.03 11.38 -0.04
C SER A 114 -3.40 11.74 0.55
N PRO A 115 -4.13 12.74 0.00
CA PRO A 115 -5.47 13.06 0.47
C PRO A 115 -6.40 11.85 0.50
N ALA A 116 -6.37 10.99 -0.53
CA ALA A 116 -7.18 9.77 -0.58
C ALA A 116 -6.84 8.77 0.54
N ALA A 117 -5.55 8.55 0.81
CA ALA A 117 -5.13 7.66 1.90
C ALA A 117 -5.54 8.23 3.26
N LEU A 118 -5.38 9.54 3.47
CA LEU A 118 -5.80 10.21 4.69
C LEU A 118 -7.32 10.17 4.88
N THR A 119 -8.11 10.36 3.82
CA THR A 119 -9.58 10.22 3.89
C THR A 119 -10.00 8.79 4.25
N ALA A 120 -9.38 7.77 3.65
CA ALA A 120 -9.65 6.38 4.00
C ALA A 120 -9.28 6.07 5.47
N LEU A 121 -8.17 6.63 5.95
CA LEU A 121 -7.73 6.49 7.33
C LEU A 121 -8.65 7.20 8.32
N GLU A 122 -9.02 8.45 8.03
CA GLU A 122 -9.93 9.26 8.85
C GLU A 122 -11.26 8.55 9.07
N ARG A 123 -11.78 7.94 8.01
CA ARG A 123 -13.01 7.15 8.07
C ARG A 123 -12.88 5.94 9.00
N LEU A 124 -11.76 5.21 8.92
CA LEU A 124 -11.50 4.06 9.79
C LEU A 124 -11.41 4.49 11.26
N VAL A 125 -10.57 5.48 11.57
CA VAL A 125 -10.38 5.92 12.96
C VAL A 125 -11.64 6.55 13.54
N THR A 126 -12.43 7.24 12.72
CA THR A 126 -13.76 7.76 13.11
C THR A 126 -14.71 6.62 13.49
N ALA A 127 -14.79 5.57 12.67
CA ALA A 127 -15.63 4.41 12.97
C ALA A 127 -15.20 3.68 14.24
N MET A 128 -13.89 3.54 14.48
CA MET A 128 -13.35 2.97 15.72
C MET A 128 -13.70 3.83 16.95
N ARG A 129 -13.62 5.16 16.81
CA ARG A 129 -14.01 6.09 17.87
C ARG A 129 -15.50 6.00 18.19
N THR A 130 -16.36 5.90 17.17
CA THR A 130 -17.80 5.66 17.34
C THR A 130 -18.08 4.33 18.04
N ALA A 131 -17.29 3.29 17.74
CA ALA A 131 -17.33 1.99 18.42
C ALA A 131 -16.71 2.01 19.83
N ARG A 132 -16.24 3.17 20.33
CA ARG A 132 -15.66 3.39 21.66
C ARG A 132 -14.41 2.54 21.95
N LEU A 133 -13.58 2.34 20.93
CA LEU A 133 -12.24 1.81 21.16
C LEU A 133 -11.38 2.86 21.89
N PRO A 134 -10.42 2.45 22.74
CA PRO A 134 -9.51 3.38 23.42
C PRO A 134 -8.65 4.18 22.44
N ASP A 135 -8.46 5.48 22.68
CA ASP A 135 -7.75 6.40 21.78
C ASP A 135 -6.34 5.91 21.38
N HIS A 136 -5.59 5.31 22.30
CA HIS A 136 -4.26 4.78 21.98
C HIS A 136 -4.30 3.54 21.05
N VAL A 137 -5.32 2.69 21.18
CA VAL A 137 -5.55 1.58 20.24
C VAL A 137 -5.89 2.11 18.86
N ILE A 138 -6.72 3.17 18.80
CA ILE A 138 -7.04 3.85 17.54
C ILE A 138 -5.78 4.46 16.92
N ALA A 139 -4.94 5.13 17.72
CA ALA A 139 -3.71 5.77 17.26
C ALA A 139 -2.66 4.76 16.73
N ASP A 140 -2.59 3.57 17.33
CA ASP A 140 -1.65 2.51 16.92
C ASP A 140 -2.14 1.72 15.69
N THR A 141 -3.46 1.71 15.43
CA THR A 141 -4.08 0.91 14.37
C THR A 141 -3.51 1.15 12.97
N PRO A 142 -3.28 2.39 12.51
CA PRO A 142 -2.63 2.63 11.22
C PRO A 142 -1.29 1.92 11.08
N LEU A 143 -0.45 1.98 12.11
CA LEU A 143 0.87 1.35 12.09
C LEU A 143 0.77 -0.19 12.04
N VAL A 144 -0.14 -0.76 12.83
CA VAL A 144 -0.38 -2.21 12.85
C VAL A 144 -0.94 -2.70 11.51
N LEU A 145 -2.00 -2.05 11.01
CA LEU A 145 -2.68 -2.46 9.79
C LEU A 145 -1.78 -2.29 8.56
N PHE A 146 -1.24 -1.10 8.33
CA PHE A 146 -0.40 -0.86 7.16
C PHE A 146 0.98 -1.51 7.29
N GLY A 147 1.50 -1.73 8.51
CA GLY A 147 2.68 -2.55 8.73
C GLY A 147 2.47 -3.99 8.25
N PHE A 148 1.35 -4.61 8.60
CA PHE A 148 0.95 -5.91 8.07
C PHE A 148 0.79 -5.88 6.55
N LEU A 149 0.01 -4.94 6.00
CA LEU A 149 -0.25 -4.86 4.56
C LEU A 149 1.05 -4.69 3.77
N ASN A 150 1.91 -3.74 4.16
CA ASN A 150 3.18 -3.49 3.47
C ASN A 150 4.10 -4.70 3.56
N GLY A 151 4.25 -5.30 4.75
CA GLY A 151 5.12 -6.46 4.94
C GLY A 151 4.65 -7.68 4.13
N TYR A 152 3.35 -7.99 4.20
CA TYR A 152 2.75 -9.09 3.45
C TYR A 152 2.85 -8.88 1.94
N LEU A 153 2.43 -7.72 1.43
CA LEU A 153 2.43 -7.43 -0.01
C LEU A 153 3.84 -7.34 -0.58
N LEU A 154 4.81 -6.80 0.18
CA LEU A 154 6.20 -6.80 -0.24
C LEU A 154 6.73 -8.24 -0.34
N ALA A 155 6.42 -9.11 0.63
CA ALA A 155 6.85 -10.50 0.61
C ALA A 155 6.24 -11.30 -0.56
N VAL A 156 4.95 -11.07 -0.85
CA VAL A 156 4.22 -11.77 -1.92
C VAL A 156 4.64 -11.26 -3.30
N LEU A 157 4.75 -9.95 -3.50
CA LEU A 157 4.98 -9.35 -4.82
C LEU A 157 6.46 -9.20 -5.19
N SER A 158 7.36 -9.22 -4.20
CA SER A 158 8.82 -9.27 -4.46
C SER A 158 9.34 -10.70 -4.58
N GLY A 159 8.50 -11.70 -4.34
CA GLY A 159 8.84 -13.10 -4.56
C GLY A 159 9.02 -13.40 -6.05
N GLU A 160 9.87 -14.37 -6.37
CA GLU A 160 9.86 -14.96 -7.71
C GLU A 160 8.46 -15.55 -8.00
N PRO A 161 8.00 -15.58 -9.26
CA PRO A 161 6.65 -16.05 -9.62
C PRO A 161 6.28 -17.44 -9.08
N ASP A 162 7.29 -18.27 -8.76
CA ASP A 162 7.15 -19.64 -8.25
C ASP A 162 7.25 -19.76 -6.73
N ARG A 163 7.41 -18.65 -6.00
CA ARG A 163 7.62 -18.65 -4.54
C ARG A 163 6.38 -19.11 -3.77
N ALA A 164 5.18 -18.90 -4.33
CA ALA A 164 3.92 -19.46 -3.83
C ALA A 164 3.92 -21.00 -3.80
N ALA A 165 4.79 -21.65 -4.58
CA ALA A 165 4.93 -23.11 -4.64
C ALA A 165 6.00 -23.69 -3.69
N THR A 166 6.77 -22.86 -2.98
CA THR A 166 7.90 -23.33 -2.16
C THR A 166 7.75 -22.96 -0.70
N VAL A 167 6.80 -23.61 -0.01
CA VAL A 167 7.06 -23.95 1.39
C VAL A 167 8.32 -24.81 1.38
N PRO A 168 9.40 -24.45 2.09
CA PRO A 168 10.60 -25.27 2.12
C PRO A 168 10.25 -26.69 2.54
N ALA A 169 10.77 -27.69 1.84
CA ALA A 169 10.69 -29.06 2.34
C ALA A 169 11.50 -29.12 3.64
N PHE A 170 10.82 -29.11 4.78
CA PHE A 170 11.45 -29.20 6.08
C PHE A 170 11.84 -30.65 6.34
N ASP A 171 13.12 -30.90 6.64
CA ASP A 171 13.57 -32.21 7.11
C ASP A 171 12.83 -32.54 8.43
N PRO A 172 11.97 -33.58 8.46
CA PRO A 172 11.22 -33.92 9.67
C PRO A 172 12.11 -34.34 10.85
N ALA A 173 13.34 -34.79 10.59
CA ALA A 173 14.29 -35.15 11.64
C ALA A 173 14.87 -33.91 12.33
N LEU A 174 15.02 -32.79 11.61
CA LEU A 174 15.58 -31.54 12.12
C LEU A 174 14.51 -30.53 12.55
N TYR A 175 13.38 -30.50 11.84
CA TYR A 175 12.31 -29.51 12.02
C TYR A 175 10.91 -30.17 12.08
N PRO A 176 10.67 -31.08 13.04
CA PRO A 176 9.45 -31.90 13.08
C PRO A 176 8.15 -31.08 13.13
N THR A 177 8.14 -29.98 13.91
CA THR A 177 6.96 -29.10 14.01
C THR A 177 6.67 -28.37 12.70
N MET A 178 7.71 -27.83 12.04
CA MET A 178 7.54 -27.11 10.77
C MET A 178 7.11 -28.07 9.66
N ALA A 179 7.68 -29.28 9.62
CA ALA A 179 7.26 -30.32 8.68
C ALA A 179 5.76 -30.68 8.85
N THR A 180 5.27 -30.71 10.09
CA THR A 180 3.84 -30.99 10.38
C THR A 180 2.92 -29.83 9.94
N LEU A 181 3.38 -28.58 10.05
CA LEU A 181 2.60 -27.39 9.68
C LEU A 181 2.68 -27.05 8.18
N ALA A 182 3.70 -27.55 7.46
CA ALA A 182 3.94 -27.23 6.05
C ALA A 182 2.70 -27.37 5.14
N PRO A 183 1.84 -28.39 5.28
CA PRO A 183 0.62 -28.50 4.46
C PRO A 183 -0.39 -27.35 4.64
N GLN A 184 -0.30 -26.58 5.73
CA GLN A 184 -1.16 -25.43 5.98
C GLN A 184 -0.62 -24.13 5.38
N MET A 185 0.60 -24.14 4.84
CA MET A 185 1.31 -22.96 4.32
C MET A 185 1.31 -22.91 2.78
N THR A 186 0.52 -23.75 2.12
CA THR A 186 0.53 -23.93 0.66
C THR A 186 -0.27 -22.88 -0.10
N ASP A 187 -1.03 -22.03 0.59
CA ASP A 187 -1.89 -21.00 -0.01
C ASP A 187 -1.23 -19.61 -0.03
N PHE A 188 0.11 -19.57 0.00
CA PHE A 188 0.87 -18.32 0.09
C PHE A 188 0.51 -17.32 -1.01
N GLY A 189 0.19 -16.09 -0.63
CA GLY A 189 -0.21 -15.01 -1.54
C GLY A 189 -1.68 -15.05 -1.97
N SER A 190 -2.41 -16.12 -1.67
CA SER A 190 -3.83 -16.24 -2.00
C SER A 190 -4.69 -15.21 -1.26
N VAL A 191 -5.91 -15.00 -1.75
CA VAL A 191 -6.90 -14.16 -1.05
C VAL A 191 -7.31 -14.81 0.27
N THR A 192 -7.41 -16.14 0.31
CA THR A 192 -7.80 -16.89 1.51
C THR A 192 -6.75 -16.78 2.63
N GLU A 193 -5.46 -16.87 2.31
CA GLU A 193 -4.39 -16.61 3.27
C GLU A 193 -4.46 -15.16 3.76
N PHE A 194 -4.56 -14.22 2.83
CA PHE A 194 -4.64 -12.79 3.16
C PHE A 194 -5.78 -12.50 4.14
N ASP A 195 -6.97 -13.03 3.88
CA ASP A 195 -8.15 -12.84 4.75
C ASP A 195 -7.94 -13.42 6.13
N ARG A 196 -7.37 -14.63 6.22
CA ARG A 196 -7.06 -15.29 7.50
C ARG A 196 -6.06 -14.49 8.33
N LEU A 197 -5.01 -13.96 7.69
CA LEU A 197 -4.00 -13.15 8.38
C LEU A 197 -4.55 -11.77 8.79
N LEU A 198 -5.34 -11.14 7.92
CA LEU A 198 -6.03 -9.90 8.23
C LEU A 198 -7.00 -10.06 9.40
N ASP A 199 -7.75 -11.17 9.46
CA ASP A 199 -8.63 -11.50 10.57
C ASP A 199 -7.89 -11.59 11.90
N THR A 200 -6.67 -12.15 11.87
CA THR A 200 -5.80 -12.23 13.04
C THR A 200 -5.39 -10.83 13.52
N VAL A 201 -5.04 -9.93 12.59
CA VAL A 201 -4.71 -8.53 12.91
C VAL A 201 -5.91 -7.80 13.50
N LEU A 202 -7.09 -7.90 12.87
CA LEU A 202 -8.31 -7.23 13.34
C LEU A 202 -8.79 -7.79 14.69
N ALA A 203 -8.70 -9.10 14.90
CA ALA A 203 -8.99 -9.72 16.19
C ALA A 203 -8.05 -9.21 17.28
N GLY A 204 -6.74 -9.12 17.00
CA GLY A 204 -5.77 -8.58 17.95
C GLY A 204 -6.06 -7.13 18.37
N ILE A 205 -6.48 -6.27 17.42
CA ILE A 205 -6.90 -4.89 17.71
C ILE A 205 -8.14 -4.89 18.62
N ARG A 206 -9.15 -5.72 18.31
CA ARG A 206 -10.38 -5.83 19.10
C ARG A 206 -10.12 -6.31 20.52
N ASP A 207 -9.34 -7.39 20.66
CA ASP A 207 -9.04 -8.01 21.94
C ASP A 207 -8.22 -7.05 22.82
N ARG A 208 -7.26 -6.34 22.22
CA ARG A 208 -6.50 -5.30 22.93
C ARG A 208 -7.44 -4.22 23.47
N ALA A 209 -8.37 -3.72 22.65
CA ALA A 209 -9.37 -2.74 23.09
C ALA A 209 -10.25 -3.26 24.23
N ALA A 210 -10.70 -4.52 24.16
CA ALA A 210 -11.53 -5.13 25.18
C ALA A 210 -10.81 -5.20 26.54
N VAL A 211 -9.56 -5.68 26.56
CA VAL A 211 -8.73 -5.77 27.79
C VAL A 211 -8.61 -4.41 28.48
N LEU A 212 -8.37 -3.35 27.71
CA LEU A 212 -8.16 -2.00 28.23
C LEU A 212 -9.44 -1.37 28.75
N ASN A 213 -10.57 -1.62 28.09
CA ASN A 213 -11.88 -1.16 28.55
C ASN A 213 -12.27 -1.81 29.88
N THR A 214 -12.00 -3.11 30.06
CA THR A 214 -12.23 -3.80 31.34
C THR A 214 -11.35 -3.24 32.47
N GLN A 215 -10.09 -2.95 32.18
CA GLN A 215 -9.16 -2.34 33.15
C GLN A 215 -9.60 -0.94 33.58
N ALA A 216 -10.14 -0.14 32.66
CA ALA A 216 -10.68 1.18 32.96
C ALA A 216 -11.96 1.11 33.83
N ALA A 217 -12.83 0.12 33.61
CA ALA A 217 -14.06 -0.06 34.39
C ALA A 217 -13.82 -0.55 35.83
N THR A 218 -12.63 -1.06 36.13
CA THR A 218 -12.26 -1.58 37.46
C THR A 218 -11.54 -0.53 38.32
N ARG A 219 -11.24 0.65 37.76
CA ARG A 219 -10.62 1.79 38.46
C ARG A 219 -11.67 2.84 38.81
#